data_AF-A3LQV4-F1
#
_entry.id   AF-A3LQV4-F1
#
_cell.length_a   1.000
_cell.length_b   1.000
_cell.length_c   1.000
_cell.angle_alpha   90.00
_cell.angle_beta   90.00
_cell.angle_gamma   90.00
#
_symmetry.space_group_name_H-M   'P 1'
#
loop_
_entity.id
_entity.type
_entity.pdbx_description
1 polymer ?
#
loop_
_entity_poly.entity_id
_entity_poly.type
_entity_poly.pdbx_seq_one_letter_code
_entity_poly.pdbx_strand_id
1 'polypeptide(L)'
;MADISIDAESIETQDLRRNERFHMYPSERLEAFTLTAGIIGGFAGFFDGVKRASLRYLTENSHRMPKTVGGWYFYHKKKNYVMIIDGCATGFKQGCKYSAAVGGFFGMEWVIDTYVRSQIDFFNTVAAATVYSALYGMYQSLSAVQTRKYILKGSALGLGLGLAQDSLRYVRGADVWYLKKFGIRNPNGPQALA
;
A
#
# COMPACT_ATOMS: atom_id res chain seq x y z
N MET A 1 -3.27 31.78 -42.24
CA MET A 1 -2.52 31.38 -41.02
C MET A 1 -3.60 30.92 -40.06
N ALA A 2 -3.85 29.61 -40.01
CA ALA A 2 -4.94 29.08 -39.19
C ALA A 2 -4.50 29.14 -37.74
N ASP A 3 -5.21 29.92 -36.93
CA ASP A 3 -5.00 29.97 -35.49
C ASP A 3 -5.32 28.58 -34.93
N ILE A 4 -4.27 27.92 -34.44
CA ILE A 4 -4.37 26.73 -33.61
C ILE A 4 -4.75 27.23 -32.22
N SER A 5 -5.99 27.71 -32.06
CA SER A 5 -6.61 27.83 -30.75
C SER A 5 -7.02 26.42 -30.35
N ILE A 6 -6.12 25.69 -29.68
CA ILE A 6 -6.49 24.48 -28.95
C ILE A 6 -7.44 24.97 -27.87
N ASP A 7 -8.73 24.76 -28.10
CA ASP A 7 -9.80 25.14 -27.20
C ASP A 7 -9.50 24.54 -25.83
N ALA A 8 -9.21 25.38 -24.83
CA ALA A 8 -8.98 24.92 -23.45
C ALA A 8 -10.18 24.12 -22.92
N GLU A 9 -11.37 24.34 -23.49
CA GLU A 9 -12.61 23.61 -23.24
C GLU A 9 -12.59 22.17 -23.78
N SER A 10 -11.85 21.89 -24.87
CA SER A 10 -11.72 20.54 -25.41
C SER A 10 -10.85 19.63 -24.53
N ILE A 11 -9.88 20.21 -23.80
CA ILE A 11 -9.03 19.48 -22.84
C ILE A 11 -9.84 19.06 -21.61
N GLU A 12 -10.83 19.87 -21.21
CA GLU A 12 -11.71 19.57 -20.06
C GLU A 12 -12.62 18.35 -20.31
N THR A 13 -12.88 18.02 -21.58
CA THR A 13 -13.75 16.89 -21.97
C THR A 13 -13.05 15.53 -22.12
N GLN A 14 -11.72 15.48 -22.24
CA GLN A 14 -10.96 14.22 -22.33
C GLN A 14 -10.14 13.96 -21.07
N ASP A 15 -10.81 13.54 -19.99
CA ASP A 15 -10.13 12.95 -18.84
C ASP A 15 -9.51 11.59 -19.21
N LEU A 16 -8.24 11.62 -19.64
CA LEU A 16 -7.44 10.44 -20.00
C LEU A 16 -7.24 9.48 -18.81
N ARG A 17 -7.35 9.96 -17.57
CA ARG A 17 -7.09 9.21 -16.33
C ARG A 17 -8.35 8.62 -15.72
N ARG A 18 -9.51 8.90 -16.32
CA ARG A 18 -10.82 8.46 -15.84
C ARG A 18 -10.91 6.96 -15.59
N ASN A 19 -10.40 6.16 -16.53
CA ASN A 19 -10.45 4.71 -16.45
C ASN A 19 -9.35 4.11 -15.57
N GLU A 20 -8.31 4.89 -15.26
CA GLU A 20 -7.17 4.48 -14.44
C GLU A 20 -7.55 4.33 -12.97
N ARG A 21 -6.93 3.35 -12.31
CA ARG A 21 -7.13 3.12 -10.86
C ARG A 21 -6.63 4.36 -10.11
N PHE A 22 -7.44 4.85 -9.18
CA PHE A 22 -7.13 6.05 -8.40
C PHE A 22 -6.88 7.34 -9.21
N HIS A 23 -7.23 7.38 -10.51
CA HIS A 23 -7.02 8.57 -11.37
C HIS A 23 -5.54 8.96 -11.50
N MET A 24 -4.64 8.00 -11.40
CA MET A 24 -3.19 8.20 -11.51
C MET A 24 -2.64 7.19 -12.49
N TYR A 25 -1.56 7.57 -13.21
CA TYR A 25 -0.88 6.60 -14.06
C TYR A 25 -0.23 5.49 -13.22
N PRO A 26 -0.03 4.29 -13.77
CA PRO A 26 0.53 3.18 -13.02
C PRO A 26 1.89 3.47 -12.37
N SER A 27 2.75 4.28 -13.01
CA SER A 27 4.05 4.71 -12.47
C SER A 27 3.90 5.63 -11.26
N GLU A 28 3.10 6.69 -11.40
CA GLU A 28 2.82 7.66 -10.33
C GLU A 28 2.20 6.97 -9.11
N ARG A 29 1.29 6.03 -9.37
CA ARG A 29 0.62 5.25 -8.33
C ARG A 29 1.59 4.38 -7.55
N LEU A 30 2.51 3.71 -8.24
CA LEU A 30 3.49 2.84 -7.61
C LEU A 30 4.45 3.64 -6.73
N GLU A 31 4.92 4.80 -7.20
CA GLU A 31 5.76 5.71 -6.41
C GLU A 31 5.02 6.23 -5.17
N ALA A 32 3.80 6.77 -5.35
CA ALA A 32 3.03 7.33 -4.24
C ALA A 32 2.74 6.30 -3.14
N PHE A 33 2.29 5.09 -3.51
CA PHE A 33 1.96 4.07 -2.53
C PHE A 33 3.19 3.43 -1.89
N THR A 34 4.28 3.23 -2.63
CA THR A 34 5.52 2.68 -2.05
C THR A 34 6.17 3.61 -1.04
N LEU A 35 6.20 4.91 -1.32
CA LEU A 35 6.70 5.94 -0.40
C LEU A 35 5.81 6.02 0.85
N THR A 36 4.50 6.11 0.66
CA THR A 36 3.53 6.19 1.77
C THR A 36 3.61 4.95 2.67
N ALA A 37 3.68 3.75 2.06
CA ALA A 37 3.83 2.50 2.80
C ALA A 37 5.17 2.43 3.55
N GLY A 38 6.25 2.94 2.97
CA GLY A 38 7.55 3.04 3.61
C GLY A 38 7.53 3.94 4.84
N ILE A 39 6.88 5.10 4.75
CA ILE A 39 6.73 6.04 5.87
C ILE A 39 5.90 5.39 7.00
N ILE A 40 4.74 4.82 6.68
CA ILE A 40 3.86 4.17 7.65
C ILE A 40 4.58 2.97 8.31
N GLY A 41 5.21 2.12 7.50
CA GLY A 41 6.00 0.99 8.00
C GLY A 41 7.20 1.41 8.83
N GLY A 42 7.82 2.54 8.49
CA GLY A 42 8.92 3.15 9.24
C GLY A 42 8.50 3.60 10.63
N PHE A 43 7.39 4.33 10.74
CA PHE A 43 6.84 4.73 12.04
C PHE A 43 6.39 3.53 12.87
N ALA A 44 5.70 2.56 12.27
CA ALA A 44 5.29 1.33 12.96
C ALA A 44 6.51 0.58 13.52
N GLY A 45 7.56 0.38 12.70
CA GLY A 45 8.80 -0.26 13.12
C GLY A 45 9.57 0.54 14.18
N PHE A 46 9.51 1.87 14.13
CA PHE A 46 10.10 2.74 15.13
C PHE A 46 9.46 2.53 16.51
N PHE A 47 8.11 2.57 16.59
CA PHE A 47 7.40 2.36 17.85
C PHE A 47 7.64 0.95 18.42
N ASP A 48 7.66 -0.07 17.57
CA ASP A 48 7.99 -1.43 17.99
C ASP A 48 9.42 -1.54 18.53
N GLY A 49 10.40 -0.93 17.85
CA GLY A 49 11.80 -0.90 18.28
C GLY A 49 11.96 -0.17 19.62
N VAL A 50 11.36 1.01 19.76
CA VAL A 50 11.36 1.81 21.01
C VAL A 50 10.77 1.00 22.18
N LYS A 51 9.64 0.33 21.97
CA LYS A 51 8.99 -0.50 23.00
C LYS A 51 9.87 -1.67 23.41
N ARG A 52 10.44 -2.39 22.44
CA ARG A 52 11.31 -3.54 22.67
C ARG A 52 12.60 -3.14 23.40
N ALA A 53 13.25 -2.08 22.96
CA ALA A 53 14.46 -1.54 23.58
C ALA A 53 14.21 -1.04 25.01
N SER A 54 13.06 -0.40 25.26
CA SER A 54 12.67 0.04 26.59
C SER A 54 12.54 -1.12 27.58
N LEU A 55 11.84 -2.18 27.17
CA LEU A 55 11.65 -3.38 27.98
C LEU A 55 12.98 -4.10 28.21
N ARG A 56 13.80 -4.24 27.16
CA ARG A 56 15.14 -4.84 27.27
C ARG A 56 16.03 -4.07 28.25
N TYR A 57 16.07 -2.75 28.13
CA TYR A 57 16.88 -1.89 29.01
C TYR A 57 16.42 -1.98 30.48
N LEU A 58 15.10 -2.07 30.71
CA LEU A 58 14.54 -2.25 32.04
C LEU A 58 14.95 -3.60 32.64
N THR A 59 14.87 -4.68 31.87
CA THR A 59 15.28 -6.01 32.32
C THR A 59 16.76 -6.06 32.65
N GLU A 60 17.62 -5.53 31.76
CA GLU A 60 19.08 -5.49 31.94
C GLU A 60 19.49 -4.69 33.18
N ASN A 61 18.78 -3.60 33.51
CA ASN A 61 19.12 -2.71 34.62
C ASN A 61 18.24 -2.89 35.86
N SER A 62 17.34 -3.86 35.88
CA SER A 62 16.43 -4.12 37.01
C SER A 62 17.16 -4.31 38.34
N HIS A 63 18.36 -4.90 38.30
CA HIS A 63 19.22 -5.10 39.47
C HIS A 63 20.13 -3.91 39.80
N ARG A 64 20.27 -2.90 38.92
CA ARG A 64 21.14 -1.71 39.08
C ARG A 64 20.35 -0.42 39.04
N MET A 65 19.21 -0.38 39.73
CA MET A 65 18.39 0.83 39.78
C MET A 65 19.11 1.97 40.52
N PRO A 66 19.15 3.19 39.97
CA PRO A 66 19.80 4.33 40.62
C PRO A 66 19.18 4.64 41.98
N LYS A 67 20.02 5.00 42.95
CA LYS A 67 19.59 5.42 44.29
C LYS A 67 19.66 6.94 44.49
N THR A 68 20.35 7.67 43.61
CA THR A 68 20.53 9.12 43.67
C THR A 68 19.74 9.82 42.57
N VAL A 69 19.36 11.08 42.81
CA VAL A 69 18.63 11.91 41.83
C VAL A 69 19.45 12.09 40.53
N GLY A 70 20.76 12.34 40.65
CA GLY A 70 21.66 12.44 39.49
C GLY A 70 21.79 11.13 38.71
N GLY A 71 21.77 9.98 39.40
CA GLY A 71 21.78 8.67 38.75
C GLY A 71 20.53 8.41 37.91
N TRP A 72 19.36 8.88 38.36
CA TRP A 72 18.11 8.80 37.60
C TRP A 72 18.15 9.61 36.30
N TYR A 73 18.77 10.78 36.31
CA TYR A 73 18.97 11.57 35.10
C TYR A 73 19.81 10.81 34.05
N PHE A 74 20.97 10.26 34.45
CA PHE A 74 21.82 9.50 33.53
C PHE A 74 21.17 8.20 33.05
N TYR A 75 20.38 7.55 33.92
CA TYR A 75 19.58 6.39 33.55
C TYR A 75 18.60 6.70 32.43
N HIS A 76 17.77 7.74 32.58
CA HIS A 76 16.81 8.13 31.56
C HIS A 76 17.47 8.65 30.28
N LYS A 77 18.57 9.41 30.40
CA LYS A 77 19.34 9.87 29.23
C LYS A 77 19.88 8.69 28.43
N LYS A 78 20.47 7.69 29.08
CA LYS A 78 20.98 6.49 28.42
C LYS A 78 19.84 5.63 27.85
N LYS A 79 18.75 5.45 28.60
CA LYS A 79 17.56 4.73 28.16
C LYS A 79 16.98 5.31 26.87
N ASN A 80 16.77 6.63 26.82
CA ASN A 80 16.22 7.30 25.64
C ASN A 80 17.15 7.18 24.44
N TYR A 81 18.47 7.28 24.64
CA TYR A 81 19.45 7.09 23.57
C TYR A 81 19.38 5.68 22.95
N VAL A 82 19.34 4.64 23.79
CA VAL A 82 19.25 3.24 23.32
C VAL A 82 17.91 3.01 22.60
N MET A 83 16.81 3.53 23.14
CA MET A 83 15.49 3.41 22.55
C MET A 83 15.40 4.08 21.16
N ILE A 84 15.95 5.28 21.01
CA ILE A 84 15.92 6.01 19.73
C ILE A 84 16.76 5.29 18.68
N ILE A 85 17.95 4.78 19.02
CA ILE A 85 18.81 4.08 18.07
C ILE A 85 18.15 2.78 17.58
N ASP A 86 17.66 1.96 18.49
CA ASP A 86 17.00 0.70 18.13
C ASP A 86 15.69 0.94 17.38
N GLY A 87 14.96 1.99 17.77
CA GLY A 87 13.79 2.51 17.06
C GLY A 87 14.12 2.89 15.61
N CYS A 88 15.16 3.72 15.39
CA CYS A 88 15.57 4.14 14.05
C CYS A 88 16.02 2.96 13.18
N ALA A 89 16.81 2.04 13.73
CA ALA A 89 17.27 0.86 12.99
C ALA A 89 16.12 -0.08 12.59
N THR A 90 15.21 -0.34 13.53
CA THR A 90 14.02 -1.18 13.28
C THR A 90 13.04 -0.50 12.34
N GLY A 91 12.84 0.81 12.49
CA GLY A 91 12.01 1.64 11.62
C GLY A 91 12.51 1.62 10.18
N PHE A 92 13.81 1.85 9.94
CA PHE A 92 14.37 1.78 8.59
C PHE A 92 14.16 0.40 7.95
N LYS A 93 14.48 -0.68 8.68
CA LYS A 93 14.28 -2.05 8.20
C LYS A 93 12.82 -2.34 7.84
N GLN A 94 11.89 -1.93 8.69
CA GLN A 94 10.46 -2.17 8.49
C GLN A 94 9.90 -1.30 7.36
N GLY A 95 10.34 -0.04 7.25
CA GLY A 95 9.98 0.87 6.17
C GLY A 95 10.40 0.31 4.80
N CYS A 96 11.64 -0.14 4.65
CA CYS A 96 12.10 -0.79 3.43
C CYS A 96 11.28 -2.05 3.10
N LYS A 97 10.99 -2.89 4.11
CA LYS A 97 10.17 -4.10 3.94
C LYS A 97 8.76 -3.76 3.44
N TYR A 98 8.12 -2.73 4.01
CA TYR A 98 6.76 -2.33 3.64
C TYR A 98 6.71 -1.69 2.26
N SER A 99 7.67 -0.82 1.94
CA SER A 99 7.82 -0.21 0.62
C SER A 99 8.00 -1.27 -0.46
N ALA A 100 8.93 -2.22 -0.27
CA ALA A 100 9.13 -3.34 -1.19
C ALA A 100 7.89 -4.22 -1.31
N ALA A 101 7.16 -4.43 -0.20
CA ALA A 101 5.97 -5.27 -0.22
C ALA A 101 4.82 -4.65 -1.01
N VAL A 102 4.52 -3.38 -0.74
CA VAL A 102 3.45 -2.63 -1.43
C VAL A 102 3.82 -2.39 -2.90
N GLY A 103 5.09 -2.07 -3.18
CA GLY A 103 5.58 -1.93 -4.56
C GLY A 103 5.50 -3.21 -5.35
N GLY A 104 5.89 -4.34 -4.74
CA GLY A 104 5.74 -5.66 -5.36
C GLY A 104 4.29 -5.98 -5.69
N PHE A 105 3.36 -5.72 -4.76
CA PHE A 105 1.93 -5.95 -4.97
C PHE A 105 1.35 -5.11 -6.11
N PHE A 106 1.53 -3.78 -6.08
CA PHE A 106 1.01 -2.91 -7.14
C PHE A 106 1.72 -3.12 -8.48
N GLY A 107 3.00 -3.50 -8.47
CA GLY A 107 3.73 -3.91 -9.66
C GLY A 107 3.13 -5.16 -10.30
N MET A 108 2.78 -6.17 -9.49
CA MET A 108 2.07 -7.36 -9.96
C MET A 108 0.68 -7.03 -10.52
N GLU A 109 -0.06 -6.14 -9.87
CA GLU A 109 -1.36 -5.68 -10.37
C GLU A 109 -1.22 -5.02 -11.75
N TRP A 110 -0.23 -4.13 -11.91
CA TRP A 110 0.06 -3.48 -13.19
C TRP A 110 0.45 -4.47 -14.29
N VAL A 111 1.27 -5.48 -13.97
CA VAL A 111 1.65 -6.54 -14.92
C VAL A 111 0.43 -7.32 -15.38
N ILE A 112 -0.46 -7.69 -14.47
CA ILE A 112 -1.68 -8.45 -14.81
C ILE A 112 -2.64 -7.59 -15.65
N ASP A 113 -2.83 -6.32 -15.25
CA ASP A 113 -3.68 -5.37 -15.95
C ASP A 113 -3.19 -5.15 -17.39
N THR A 114 -1.88 -4.99 -17.59
CA THR A 114 -1.31 -4.64 -18.91
C THR A 114 -1.12 -5.85 -19.82
N TYR A 115 -0.51 -6.92 -19.31
CA TYR A 115 -0.02 -8.04 -20.14
C TYR A 115 -0.96 -9.24 -20.21
N VAL A 116 -1.83 -9.45 -19.22
CA VAL A 116 -2.65 -10.67 -19.15
C VAL A 116 -4.07 -10.44 -19.66
N ARG A 117 -4.74 -9.38 -19.20
CA ARG A 117 -6.16 -9.15 -19.52
C ARG A 117 -6.46 -7.84 -20.24
N SER A 118 -5.54 -6.87 -20.26
CA SER A 118 -5.74 -5.52 -20.85
C SER A 118 -7.09 -4.90 -20.43
N GLN A 119 -7.52 -5.19 -19.20
CA GLN A 119 -8.76 -4.76 -18.58
C GLN A 119 -8.44 -4.45 -17.12
N ILE A 120 -9.08 -3.43 -16.56
CA ILE A 120 -8.85 -2.98 -15.18
C ILE A 120 -10.05 -3.41 -14.36
N ASP A 121 -9.86 -4.36 -13.43
CA ASP A 121 -10.92 -4.97 -12.62
C ASP A 121 -10.46 -5.44 -11.24
N PHE A 122 -11.43 -5.65 -10.33
CA PHE A 122 -11.20 -6.34 -9.06
C PHE A 122 -10.60 -7.75 -9.20
N PHE A 123 -10.92 -8.49 -10.27
CA PHE A 123 -10.38 -9.83 -10.49
C PHE A 123 -8.85 -9.83 -10.61
N ASN A 124 -8.28 -8.81 -11.25
CA ASN A 124 -6.84 -8.68 -11.41
C ASN A 124 -6.17 -8.34 -10.08
N THR A 125 -6.82 -7.52 -9.24
CA THR A 125 -6.37 -7.25 -7.87
C THR A 125 -6.39 -8.52 -7.01
N VAL A 126 -7.44 -9.34 -7.12
CA VAL A 126 -7.53 -10.63 -6.41
C VAL A 126 -6.44 -11.59 -6.88
N ALA A 127 -6.19 -11.67 -8.18
CA ALA A 127 -5.13 -12.49 -8.76
C ALA A 127 -3.75 -12.01 -8.28
N ALA A 128 -3.48 -10.71 -8.34
CA ALA A 128 -2.25 -10.09 -7.82
C ALA A 128 -2.06 -10.40 -6.33
N ALA A 129 -3.11 -10.25 -5.52
CA ALA A 129 -3.05 -10.53 -4.08
C ALA A 129 -2.79 -12.00 -3.78
N THR A 130 -3.41 -12.89 -4.56
CA THR A 130 -3.24 -14.34 -4.45
C THR A 130 -1.80 -14.75 -4.78
N VAL A 131 -1.28 -14.26 -5.91
CA VAL A 131 0.10 -14.53 -6.35
C VAL A 131 1.09 -13.94 -5.35
N TYR A 132 0.91 -12.69 -4.93
CA TYR A 132 1.77 -12.02 -3.97
C TYR A 132 1.82 -12.78 -2.63
N SER A 133 0.66 -13.25 -2.15
CA SER A 133 0.57 -14.02 -0.91
C SER A 133 1.23 -15.40 -1.02
N ALA A 134 1.12 -16.05 -2.19
CA ALA A 134 1.81 -17.31 -2.45
C ALA A 134 3.33 -17.12 -2.48
N LEU A 135 3.82 -16.11 -3.21
CA LEU A 135 5.24 -15.76 -3.27
C LEU A 135 5.80 -15.42 -1.89
N TYR A 136 5.05 -14.66 -1.09
CA TYR A 136 5.44 -14.35 0.28
C TYR A 136 5.53 -15.60 1.17
N GLY A 137 4.58 -16.52 1.03
CA GLY A 137 4.60 -17.80 1.77
C GLY A 137 5.81 -18.67 1.41
N MET A 138 6.19 -18.70 0.13
CA MET A 138 7.40 -19.37 -0.34
C MET A 138 8.67 -18.70 0.19
N TYR A 139 8.76 -17.38 0.09
CA TYR A 139 9.90 -16.60 0.59
C TYR A 139 10.15 -16.83 2.09
N GLN A 140 9.07 -16.89 2.88
CA GLN A 140 9.15 -17.07 4.33
C GLN A 140 9.24 -18.55 4.75
N SER A 141 9.23 -19.50 3.81
CA SER A 141 9.24 -20.95 4.06
C SER A 141 8.14 -21.40 5.03
N LEU A 142 6.92 -20.88 4.84
CA LEU A 142 5.76 -21.24 5.64
C LEU A 142 5.29 -22.67 5.34
N SER A 143 4.68 -23.33 6.33
CA SER A 143 4.09 -24.65 6.12
C SER A 143 2.91 -24.59 5.14
N ALA A 144 2.61 -25.70 4.45
CA ALA A 144 1.54 -25.74 3.45
C ALA A 144 0.18 -25.23 3.99
N VAL A 145 -0.13 -25.54 5.26
CA VAL A 145 -1.35 -25.07 5.93
C VAL A 145 -1.32 -23.56 6.19
N GLN A 146 -0.16 -23.02 6.60
CA GLN A 146 0.02 -21.59 6.81
C GLN A 146 -0.07 -20.82 5.49
N THR A 147 0.59 -21.30 4.44
CA THR A 147 0.53 -20.72 3.09
C THR A 147 -0.90 -20.69 2.56
N ARG A 148 -1.67 -21.77 2.71
CA ARG A 148 -3.09 -21.79 2.31
C ARG A 148 -3.92 -20.75 3.05
N LYS A 149 -3.74 -20.62 4.37
CA LYS A 149 -4.42 -19.60 5.18
C LYS A 149 -4.00 -18.19 4.77
N TYR A 150 -2.72 -18.00 4.45
CA TYR A 150 -2.18 -16.71 4.03
C TYR A 150 -2.73 -16.29 2.66
N ILE A 151 -2.77 -17.22 1.71
CA ILE A 151 -3.41 -17.03 0.40
C ILE A 151 -4.88 -16.67 0.56
N LEU A 152 -5.64 -17.39 1.40
CA LEU A 152 -7.06 -17.11 1.62
C LEU A 152 -7.30 -15.71 2.21
N LYS A 153 -6.48 -15.30 3.20
CA LYS A 153 -6.58 -13.97 3.78
C LYS A 153 -6.16 -12.89 2.78
N GLY A 154 -5.09 -13.13 2.04
CA GLY A 154 -4.60 -12.22 1.01
C GLY A 154 -5.60 -12.03 -0.11
N SER A 155 -6.23 -13.10 -0.61
CA SER A 155 -7.25 -13.02 -1.65
C SER A 155 -8.52 -12.32 -1.16
N ALA A 156 -8.94 -12.55 0.10
CA ALA A 156 -10.06 -11.82 0.70
C ALA A 156 -9.78 -10.31 0.82
N LEU A 157 -8.56 -9.92 1.23
CA LEU A 157 -8.13 -8.52 1.24
C LEU A 157 -8.07 -7.94 -0.18
N GLY A 158 -7.54 -8.69 -1.14
CA GLY A 158 -7.50 -8.30 -2.55
C GLY A 158 -8.90 -8.09 -3.14
N LEU A 159 -9.87 -8.91 -2.74
CA LEU A 159 -11.26 -8.75 -3.15
C LEU A 159 -11.87 -7.47 -2.57
N GLY A 160 -11.66 -7.21 -1.27
CA GLY A 160 -12.10 -5.98 -0.63
C GLY A 160 -11.50 -4.72 -1.27
N LEU A 161 -10.19 -4.74 -1.52
CA LEU A 161 -9.49 -3.63 -2.18
C LEU A 161 -9.92 -3.46 -3.64
N GLY A 162 -10.05 -4.55 -4.40
CA GLY A 162 -10.45 -4.49 -5.80
C GLY A 162 -11.87 -3.93 -5.97
N LEU A 163 -12.82 -4.37 -5.14
CA LEU A 163 -14.18 -3.83 -5.15
C LEU A 163 -14.22 -2.36 -4.73
N ALA A 164 -13.41 -1.96 -3.74
CA ALA A 164 -13.31 -0.56 -3.35
C ALA A 164 -12.74 0.31 -4.48
N GLN A 165 -11.72 -0.18 -5.20
CA GLN A 165 -11.15 0.50 -6.36
C GLN A 165 -12.15 0.64 -7.50
N ASP A 166 -12.89 -0.43 -7.82
CA ASP A 166 -13.93 -0.39 -8.86
C ASP A 166 -15.10 0.53 -8.47
N SER A 167 -15.47 0.56 -7.18
CA SER A 167 -16.48 1.49 -6.66
C SER A 167 -16.06 2.94 -6.83
N LEU A 168 -14.81 3.27 -6.48
CA LEU A 168 -14.25 4.61 -6.68
C LEU A 168 -14.21 5.02 -8.15
N ARG A 169 -13.90 4.08 -9.04
CA ARG A 169 -13.91 4.29 -10.50
C ARG A 169 -15.34 4.55 -10.99
N TYR A 170 -16.31 3.77 -10.53
CA TYR A 170 -17.71 3.94 -10.87
C TYR A 170 -18.25 5.30 -10.39
N VAL A 171 -18.01 5.70 -9.13
CA VAL A 171 -18.46 7.02 -8.63
C VAL A 171 -17.89 8.17 -9.48
N ARG A 172 -16.67 8.03 -9.99
CA ARG A 172 -15.96 9.03 -10.80
C ARG A 172 -16.39 9.08 -12.26
N GLY A 173 -17.34 8.24 -12.69
CA GLY A 173 -17.79 8.23 -14.08
C GLY A 173 -17.08 7.22 -14.98
N ALA A 174 -16.18 6.37 -14.47
CA ALA A 174 -15.54 5.34 -15.29
C ALA A 174 -16.51 4.19 -15.63
N ASP A 175 -16.32 3.61 -16.82
CA ASP A 175 -17.08 2.43 -17.23
C ASP A 175 -16.46 1.17 -16.63
N VAL A 176 -17.23 0.45 -15.81
CA VAL A 176 -16.86 -0.85 -15.25
C VAL A 176 -17.58 -1.93 -16.06
N TRP A 177 -16.85 -2.86 -16.69
CA TRP A 177 -17.43 -3.74 -17.73
C TRP A 177 -18.56 -4.63 -17.21
N TYR A 178 -18.48 -5.13 -15.98
CA TYR A 178 -19.50 -6.02 -15.44
C TYR A 178 -20.79 -5.24 -15.11
N LEU A 179 -20.68 -4.02 -14.58
CA LEU A 179 -21.85 -3.16 -14.36
C LEU A 179 -22.51 -2.79 -15.69
N LYS A 180 -21.70 -2.47 -16.71
CA LYS A 180 -22.17 -2.24 -18.07
C LYS A 180 -22.89 -3.46 -18.65
N LYS A 181 -22.35 -4.67 -18.42
CA LYS A 181 -22.98 -5.93 -18.84
C LYS A 181 -24.32 -6.19 -18.16
N PHE A 182 -24.49 -5.76 -16.90
CA PHE A 182 -25.76 -5.81 -16.18
C PHE A 182 -26.71 -4.64 -16.53
N GLY A 183 -26.36 -3.78 -17.49
CA GLY A 183 -27.20 -2.66 -17.94
C GLY A 183 -27.16 -1.43 -17.04
N ILE A 184 -26.28 -1.41 -16.03
CA ILE A 184 -26.11 -0.28 -15.12
C ILE A 184 -25.14 0.71 -15.76
N ARG A 185 -25.69 1.73 -16.45
CA ARG A 185 -24.89 2.81 -17.05
C ARG A 185 -24.49 3.82 -15.97
N ASN A 186 -23.26 4.32 -16.09
CA ASN A 186 -22.77 5.33 -15.18
C ASN A 186 -23.42 6.70 -15.48
N PRO A 187 -24.13 7.33 -14.52
CA PRO A 187 -24.77 8.63 -14.74
C PRO A 187 -23.74 9.75 -15.01
N ASN A 188 -22.53 9.61 -14.47
CA ASN A 188 -21.43 10.56 -14.67
C ASN A 188 -20.57 10.17 -15.90
N GLY A 189 -20.98 9.14 -16.66
CA GLY A 189 -20.40 8.62 -17.91
C GLY A 189 -20.28 9.68 -19.02
N PRO A 190 -19.41 9.53 -20.05
CA PRO A 190 -19.50 10.38 -21.22
C PRO A 190 -20.90 10.16 -21.82
N GLN A 191 -21.66 11.23 -21.94
CA GLN A 191 -22.93 11.17 -22.66
C GLN A 191 -22.58 10.86 -24.11
N ALA A 192 -23.19 9.81 -24.67
CA ALA A 192 -23.00 9.53 -26.09
C ALA A 192 -23.59 10.74 -26.82
N LEU A 193 -22.76 11.45 -27.58
CA LEU A 193 -23.25 12.46 -28.52
C LEU A 193 -24.29 11.77 -29.40
N ALA A 194 -25.52 12.28 -29.36
CA ALA A 194 -26.62 11.80 -30.17
C ALA A 194 -26.40 12.09 -31.66
#